data_AF-A0A517MQ62-F1
#
_entry.id   AF-A0A517MQ62-F1
#
_cell.length_a   1.000
_cell.length_b   1.000
_cell.length_c   1.000
_cell.angle_alpha   90.00
_cell.angle_beta   90.00
_cell.angle_gamma   90.00
#
_symmetry.space_group_name_H-M   'P 1'
#
loop_
_entity.id
_entity.type
_entity.pdbx_description
1 polymer ?
#
loop_
_entity_poly.entity_id
_entity_poly.type
_entity_poly.pdbx_seq_one_letter_code
_entity_poly.pdbx_strand_id
1 'polypeptide(L)' 'MLTVAERRVLDTYQEYLITPGQMLCFSGPNLERDKETLELMSEKELLTKESFRGGYSLTRSGFAAMKDGE' A
#
# COMPACT_ATOMS: atom_id res chain seq x y z
N MET A 1 13.57 -6.12 -2.55
CA MET A 1 12.92 -6.50 -3.82
C MET A 1 11.45 -6.77 -3.53
N LEU A 2 10.54 -6.07 -4.20
CA LEU A 2 9.10 -6.23 -3.99
C LEU A 2 8.56 -7.45 -4.74
N THR A 3 7.62 -8.17 -4.12
CA THR A 3 6.84 -9.20 -4.79
C THR A 3 5.85 -8.59 -5.79
N VAL A 4 5.28 -9.43 -6.66
CA VAL A 4 4.26 -9.00 -7.64
C VAL A 4 3.02 -8.41 -6.94
N ALA A 5 2.63 -8.95 -5.79
CA ALA A 5 1.50 -8.45 -5.01
C ALA A 5 1.82 -7.09 -4.36
N GLU A 6 2.99 -6.95 -3.74
CA GLU A 6 3.40 -5.66 -3.13
C GLU A 6 3.52 -4.57 -4.19
N ARG A 7 4.07 -4.89 -5.37
CA ARG A 7 4.15 -3.94 -6.49
C ARG A 7 2.76 -3.51 -6.95
N ARG A 8 1.81 -4.45 -7.10
CA ARG A 8 0.42 -4.15 -7.48
C ARG A 8 -0.25 -3.19 -6.49
N VAL A 9 -0.03 -3.41 -5.19
CA VAL A 9 -0.57 -2.51 -4.16
C VAL A 9 0.03 -1.12 -4.31
N LEU A 10 1.35 -0.99 -4.46
CA LEU A 10 2.03 0.30 -4.66
C LEU A 10 1.63 1.00 -5.96
N ASP A 11 1.41 0.25 -7.04
CA ASP A 11 0.90 0.74 -8.31
C ASP A 11 -0.44 1.46 -8.12
N THR A 12 -1.33 0.90 -7.28
CA THR A 12 -2.59 1.56 -6.94
C THR A 12 -2.34 2.92 -6.27
N TYR A 13 -1.41 3.02 -5.32
CA TYR A 13 -1.05 4.32 -4.72
C TYR A 13 -0.51 5.31 -5.76
N GLN A 14 0.27 4.83 -6.73
CA GLN A 14 0.80 5.64 -7.83
C GLN A 14 -0.30 6.13 -8.76
N GLU A 15 -1.24 5.27 -9.15
CA GLU A 15 -2.40 5.60 -10.00
C GLU A 15 -3.26 6.71 -9.37
N TYR A 16 -3.46 6.67 -8.04
CA TYR A 16 -4.21 7.69 -7.30
C TYR A 16 -3.35 8.87 -6.82
N LEU A 17 -2.08 8.95 -7.23
CA LEU A 17 -1.13 10.02 -6.88
C LEU A 17 -0.99 10.25 -5.37
N ILE A 18 -1.07 9.17 -4.58
CA ILE A 18 -0.99 9.22 -3.13
C ILE A 18 0.45 9.49 -2.69
N THR A 19 0.61 10.45 -1.79
CA THR A 19 1.93 10.82 -1.22
C THR A 19 2.11 10.27 0.20
N PRO A 20 3.35 10.26 0.73
CA PRO A 20 3.61 9.76 2.08
C PRO A 20 2.74 10.45 3.14
N GLY A 21 2.12 9.66 4.01
CA GLY A 21 1.20 10.12 5.05
C GLY A 21 -0.24 10.29 4.59
N GLN A 22 -0.54 10.08 3.30
CA GLN A 22 -1.91 10.03 2.80
C GLN A 22 -2.45 8.60 2.79
N MET A 23 -3.72 8.48 3.17
CA MET A 23 -4.45 7.22 3.22
C MET A 23 -5.12 6.90 1.88
N LEU A 24 -5.06 5.63 1.49
CA LEU A 24 -5.93 5.06 0.47
C LEU A 24 -6.86 4.02 1.12
N CYS A 25 -8.16 4.12 0.80
CA CYS A 25 -9.16 3.16 1.25
C CYS A 25 -9.33 2.06 0.22
N PHE A 26 -8.85 0.86 0.55
CA PHE A 26 -9.15 -0.35 -0.20
C PHE A 26 -10.55 -0.84 0.20
N SER A 27 -11.36 -1.23 -0.79
CA SER A 27 -12.73 -1.69 -0.58
C SER A 27 -13.13 -2.78 -1.58
N GLY A 28 -14.13 -3.57 -1.20
CA GLY A 28 -14.67 -4.65 -2.03
C GLY A 28 -13.61 -5.69 -2.45
N PRO A 29 -13.61 -6.14 -3.71
CA PRO A 29 -12.76 -7.25 -4.15
C PRO A 29 -11.26 -6.93 -4.08
N ASN A 30 -10.87 -5.66 -4.18
CA ASN A 30 -9.47 -5.25 -4.05
C ASN A 30 -8.97 -5.41 -2.61
N LEU A 31 -9.81 -5.07 -1.62
CA LEU A 31 -9.46 -5.31 -0.22
C LEU A 31 -9.37 -6.80 0.08
N GLU A 32 -10.32 -7.62 -0.39
CA GLU A 32 -10.31 -9.06 -0.13
C GLU A 32 -9.11 -9.76 -0.77
N ARG A 33 -8.77 -9.37 -2.00
CA ARG A 33 -7.64 -9.90 -2.75
C ARG A 33 -6.30 -9.54 -2.11
N ASP A 34 -6.12 -8.28 -1.74
CA ASP A 34 -4.82 -7.76 -1.32
C ASP A 34 -4.68 -7.69 0.20
N LYS A 35 -5.67 -8.16 0.98
CA LYS A 35 -5.69 -8.09 2.45
C LYS A 35 -4.39 -8.58 3.09
N GLU A 36 -3.98 -9.80 2.77
CA GLU A 36 -2.77 -10.40 3.35
C GLU A 36 -1.52 -9.60 2.97
N THR A 37 -1.46 -9.12 1.73
CA THR A 37 -0.35 -8.28 1.26
C THR A 37 -0.33 -6.92 1.98
N LEU A 38 -1.48 -6.29 2.19
CA LEU A 38 -1.61 -5.03 2.92
C LEU A 38 -1.17 -5.17 4.38
N GLU A 39 -1.50 -6.30 5.03
CA GLU A 39 -1.04 -6.59 6.40
C GLU A 39 0.48 -6.82 6.43
N LEU A 40 1.03 -7.66 5.53
CA LEU A 40 2.47 -7.90 5.42
C LEU A 40 3.26 -6.62 5.11
N MET A 41 2.74 -5.76 4.23
CA MET A 41 3.36 -4.46 3.92
C MET A 41 3.30 -3.49 5.09
N SER A 42 2.30 -3.62 5.97
CA SER A 42 2.23 -2.85 7.21
C SER A 42 3.28 -3.34 8.21
N GLU A 43 3.50 -4.65 8.32
CA GLU A 43 4.58 -5.24 9.13
C GLU A 43 5.98 -4.86 8.62
N LYS A 44 6.13 -4.64 7.30
CA LYS A 44 7.36 -4.16 6.67
C LYS A 44 7.55 -2.64 6.71
N GLU A 45 6.68 -1.91 7.42
CA GLU A 45 6.73 -0.45 7.53
C GLU A 45 6.59 0.29 6.18
N LEU A 46 6.06 -0.37 5.15
CA LEU A 46 5.77 0.25 3.85
C LEU A 46 4.41 0.95 3.85
N LEU A 47 3.47 0.40 4.63
CA LEU A 47 2.15 0.97 4.86
C LEU A 47 1.91 1.16 6.35
N THR A 48 0.99 2.04 6.70
CA THR A 48 0.44 2.15 8.05
C THR A 48 -1.03 1.80 8.00
N LYS A 49 -1.43 0.79 8.76
CA LYS A 49 -2.83 0.40 8.89
C LYS A 49 -3.56 1.46 9.71
N GLU A 50 -4.58 2.07 9.12
CA GLU A 50 -5.39 3.10 9.78
C GLU A 50 -6.50 2.46 10.62
N SER A 51 -7.09 3.24 11.54
CA SER A 51 -8.25 2.76 12.32
C SER A 51 -9.49 2.49 11.47
N PHE A 52 -9.56 3.08 10.26
CA PHE A 52 -10.64 2.86 9.32
C PHE A 52 -10.49 1.51 8.60
N ARG A 53 -11.57 0.72 8.50
CA ARG A 53 -11.52 -0.61 7.88
C ARG A 53 -11.16 -0.50 6.40
N GLY A 54 -10.01 -1.07 6.03
CA GLY A 54 -9.49 -1.00 4.65
C GLY A 54 -8.67 0.26 4.36
N GLY A 55 -8.48 1.14 5.34
CA GLY A 55 -7.61 2.31 5.22
C GLY A 55 -6.15 1.95 5.47
N TYR A 56 -5.30 2.26 4.51
CA TYR A 56 -3.85 2.09 4.62
C TYR A 56 -3.16 3.37 4.13
N SER A 57 -2.30 3.94 4.97
CA SER A 57 -1.51 5.13 4.67
C SER A 57 -0.15 4.73 4.09
N LEU A 58 0.27 5.42 3.03
CA LEU A 58 1.57 5.18 2.43
C LEU A 58 2.67 5.77 3.31
N THR A 59 3.69 4.98 3.69
CA THR A 59 4.83 5.52 4.43
C THR A 59 5.87 6.12 3.49
N ARG A 60 6.86 6.83 4.04
CA ARG A 60 8.01 7.31 3.26
C ARG A 60 8.78 6.14 2.64
N SER A 61 8.93 5.04 3.38
CA SER A 61 9.59 3.82 2.90
C SER A 61 8.79 3.15 1.79
N GLY A 62 7.47 3.07 1.94
CA GLY A 62 6.57 2.55 0.89
C GLY A 62 6.64 3.38 -0.39
N PHE A 63 6.64 4.71 -0.26
CA PHE A 63 6.77 5.62 -1.40
C PHE A 63 8.15 5.54 -2.08
N ALA A 64 9.22 5.38 -1.30
CA ALA A 64 10.54 5.15 -1.87
C ALA A 64 10.60 3.82 -2.63
N ALA A 65 10.05 2.74 -2.05
CA ALA A 65 9.98 1.44 -2.70
C ALA A 65 9.11 1.44 -3.97
N MET A 66 8.07 2.27 -4.01
CA MET A 66 7.24 2.50 -5.19
C MET A 66 8.06 3.13 -6.33
N LYS A 67 8.92 4.11 -6.01
CA LYS A 67 9.75 4.82 -7.00
C LYS A 67 11.03 4.08 -7.42
N ASP A 68 11.59 3.24 -6.55
CA ASP A 68 12.81 2.47 -6.83
C ASP A 68 12.59 1.30 -7.80
N GLY A 69 11.33 1.00 -8.13
CA GLY A 69 10.94 -0.04 -9.08
C GLY A 69 10.81 0.41 -10.53
N GLU A 70 11.21 1.64 -10.86
CA GLU A 70 11.16 2.30 -12.18
C GLU A 70 12.49 2.18 -12.94
#